data_AF-A0A949VZG6-F1
#
_entry.id   AF-A0A949VZG6-F1
#
_cell.length_a   1.000
_cell.length_b   1.000
_cell.length_c   1.000
_cell.angle_alpha   90.00
_cell.angle_beta   90.00
_cell.angle_gamma   90.00
#
_symmetry.space_group_name_H-M   'P 1'
#
loop_
_entity.id
_entity.type
_entity.pdbx_description
1 polymer ?
#
loop_
_entity_poly.entity_id
_entity_poly.type
_entity_poly.pdbx_seq_one_letter_code
_entity_poly.pdbx_strand_id
1 'polypeptide(L)'
;MIVCSEDFAFSGRMPRIVSLSAEGFEFVEHPEEVLADLRKSRHGADIFTFMQRLPDTAPKYGYPMEWDNVAALQVSTFDSWWTRQIDGKTRNMVRRAEKRGVTVREVPFDEALVRGIKAIYDECPIRQGRPFPHYRKDLNTIYQMSATFLDASSFIGAFWEEKLIGFVKLTINRARTQAAVMHILAMIQHRDMAPVNALMAESVRCCAARGLPYLVYSRFSYGKKQRGTLAEFKENNGFERIELPRYYIPLSTCGQVALRIGLHHGLSHFIPEPVVAKIRDIRREWHSGHFRFRIGTCSK
;
A
#
# COMPACT_ATOMS: atom_id res chain seq x y z
N MET A 1 2.55 18.98 -7.06
CA MET A 1 3.46 20.05 -7.52
C MET A 1 4.55 19.40 -8.34
N ILE A 2 4.79 19.84 -9.57
CA ILE A 2 5.80 19.20 -10.43
C ILE A 2 7.17 19.84 -10.19
N VAL A 3 8.16 19.03 -9.81
CA VAL A 3 9.59 19.40 -9.71
C VAL A 3 10.39 18.33 -10.44
N CYS A 4 11.29 18.71 -11.35
CA CYS A 4 12.04 17.76 -12.19
C CYS A 4 11.19 16.70 -12.92
N SER A 5 9.97 17.06 -13.37
CA SER A 5 8.99 16.12 -13.98
C SER A 5 8.43 15.05 -13.04
N GLU A 6 8.67 15.17 -11.73
CA GLU A 6 8.09 14.34 -10.69
C GLU A 6 7.03 15.12 -9.90
N ASP A 7 5.94 14.46 -9.51
CA ASP A 7 4.89 15.09 -8.72
C ASP A 7 5.15 14.92 -7.22
N PHE A 8 5.17 16.04 -6.50
CA PHE A 8 5.37 16.13 -5.07
C PHE A 8 4.11 16.59 -4.34
N ALA A 9 3.89 15.98 -3.17
CA ALA A 9 2.83 16.30 -2.25
C ALA A 9 3.39 16.98 -0.99
N PHE A 10 2.57 17.84 -0.40
CA PHE A 10 2.87 18.49 0.87
C PHE A 10 2.01 17.89 1.97
N SER A 11 2.62 17.68 3.14
CA SER A 11 1.94 17.25 4.35
C SER A 11 2.36 18.09 5.54
N GLY A 12 1.54 18.11 6.58
CA GLY A 12 1.78 18.92 7.77
C GLY A 12 1.52 20.41 7.55
N ARG A 13 1.53 21.16 8.66
CA ARG A 13 1.39 22.61 8.67
C ARG A 13 2.69 23.27 9.16
N MET A 14 3.25 22.76 10.26
CA MET A 14 4.59 23.10 10.76
C MET A 14 5.17 21.86 11.49
N PRO A 15 6.28 21.26 11.01
CA PRO A 15 6.92 21.57 9.74
C PRO A 15 6.01 21.20 8.56
N ARG A 16 6.14 21.95 7.46
CA ARG A 16 5.53 21.57 6.17
C ARG A 16 6.51 20.66 5.43
N ILE A 17 6.14 19.39 5.27
CA ILE A 17 7.00 18.34 4.71
C ILE A 17 6.61 18.09 3.26
N VAL A 18 7.60 18.08 2.37
CA VAL A 18 7.44 17.71 0.96
C VAL A 18 8.03 16.32 0.71
N SER A 19 7.27 15.48 0.01
CA SER A 19 7.67 14.14 -0.42
C SER A 19 7.06 13.84 -1.79
N LEU A 20 7.52 12.79 -2.46
CA LEU A 20 6.92 12.35 -3.71
C LEU A 20 5.43 12.00 -3.50
N SER A 21 4.55 12.44 -4.39
CA SER A 21 3.11 12.14 -4.33
C SER A 21 2.85 10.63 -4.43
N ALA A 22 3.68 9.95 -5.22
CA ALA A 22 3.60 8.54 -5.54
C ALA A 22 4.54 7.67 -4.68
N GLU A 23 4.96 8.15 -3.51
CA GLU A 23 5.96 7.47 -2.67
C GLU A 23 5.57 6.00 -2.37
N GLY A 24 6.54 5.10 -2.54
CA GLY A 24 6.35 3.65 -2.41
C GLY A 24 6.00 2.95 -3.72
N PHE A 25 5.62 3.70 -4.75
CA PHE A 25 5.43 3.24 -6.13
C PHE A 25 6.49 3.84 -7.05
N GLU A 26 6.77 5.13 -6.88
CA GLU A 26 7.90 5.83 -7.48
C GLU A 26 8.91 6.26 -6.41
N PHE A 27 10.13 6.58 -6.85
CA PHE A 27 11.26 6.88 -6.00
C PHE A 27 12.09 8.01 -6.61
N VAL A 28 12.70 8.82 -5.74
CA VAL A 28 13.58 9.92 -6.16
C VAL A 28 14.92 9.32 -6.60
N GLU A 29 15.22 9.40 -7.90
CA GLU A 29 16.49 8.88 -8.46
C GLU A 29 17.62 9.91 -8.33
N HIS A 30 17.33 11.21 -8.44
CA HIS A 30 18.31 12.29 -8.39
C HIS A 30 17.99 13.30 -7.27
N PRO A 31 18.20 12.94 -5.98
CA PRO A 31 17.79 13.78 -4.86
C PRO A 31 18.52 15.12 -4.78
N GLU A 32 19.75 15.21 -5.32
CA GLU A 32 20.51 16.47 -5.36
C GLU A 32 19.87 17.51 -6.29
N GLU A 33 19.37 17.07 -7.45
CA GLU A 33 18.68 17.93 -8.43
C GLU A 33 17.34 18.41 -7.86
N VAL A 34 16.54 17.49 -7.31
CA VAL A 34 15.28 17.81 -6.64
C VAL A 34 15.52 18.81 -5.49
N LEU A 35 16.56 18.59 -4.69
CA LEU A 35 16.92 19.48 -3.59
C LEU A 35 17.34 20.88 -4.09
N ALA A 36 18.13 20.96 -5.16
CA ALA A 36 18.54 22.22 -5.76
C ALA A 36 17.32 23.03 -6.23
N ASP A 37 16.36 22.37 -6.86
CA ASP A 37 15.16 23.03 -7.37
C ASP A 37 14.19 23.43 -6.25
N LEU A 38 13.96 22.57 -5.26
CA LEU A 38 13.16 22.90 -4.07
C LEU A 38 13.70 24.13 -3.33
N ARG A 39 15.02 24.31 -3.30
CA ARG A 39 15.68 25.49 -2.70
C ARG A 39 15.48 26.75 -3.52
N LYS A 40 15.54 26.65 -4.85
CA LYS A 40 15.34 27.81 -5.77
C LYS A 40 13.91 28.31 -5.74
N SER A 41 12.94 27.40 -5.73
CA SER A 41 11.54 27.71 -5.99
C SER A 41 10.74 28.21 -4.77
N ARG A 42 11.35 28.22 -3.57
CA ARG A 42 10.78 28.75 -2.32
C ARG A 42 9.32 28.32 -2.06
N HIS A 43 8.98 27.06 -2.32
CA HIS A 43 7.61 26.54 -2.19
C HIS A 43 7.04 26.52 -0.74
N GLY A 44 7.81 27.01 0.24
CA GLY A 44 7.44 27.05 1.65
C GLY A 44 7.46 25.69 2.33
N ALA A 45 8.18 24.71 1.78
CA ALA A 45 8.50 23.48 2.49
C ALA A 45 9.60 23.74 3.52
N ASP A 46 9.47 23.10 4.68
CA ASP A 46 10.47 23.10 5.75
C ASP A 46 11.39 21.89 5.66
N ILE A 47 10.87 20.74 5.24
CA ILE A 47 11.60 19.47 5.18
C ILE A 47 11.27 18.77 3.87
N PHE A 48 12.31 18.32 3.16
CA PHE A 48 12.19 17.36 2.06
C PHE A 48 12.50 15.95 2.58
N THR A 49 11.65 14.98 2.25
CA THR A 49 11.89 13.57 2.57
C THR A 49 11.68 12.66 1.37
N PHE A 50 12.49 11.60 1.32
CA PHE A 50 12.36 10.53 0.35
C PHE A 50 12.90 9.22 0.94
N MET A 51 12.38 8.09 0.44
CA MET A 51 12.83 6.76 0.80
C MET A 51 13.70 6.16 -0.32
N GLN A 52 14.73 5.41 0.05
CA GLN A 52 15.45 4.54 -0.89
C GLN A 52 14.55 3.39 -1.38
N ARG A 53 14.77 2.93 -2.62
CA ARG A 53 14.07 1.77 -3.19
C ARG A 53 14.83 0.47 -2.96
N LEU A 54 14.13 -0.66 -3.06
CA LEU A 54 14.80 -1.95 -3.17
C LEU A 54 15.57 -2.06 -4.50
N PRO A 55 16.69 -2.81 -4.54
CA PRO A 55 17.31 -3.57 -3.43
C PRO A 55 18.26 -2.76 -2.53
N ASP A 56 18.27 -1.43 -2.66
CA ASP A 56 19.25 -0.56 -2.00
C ASP A 56 18.94 -0.34 -0.52
N THR A 57 19.33 -1.30 0.32
CA THR A 57 19.11 -1.28 1.77
C THR A 57 20.21 -0.54 2.55
N ALA A 58 21.42 -0.46 1.99
CA ALA A 58 22.50 0.32 2.57
C ALA A 58 22.32 1.83 2.30
N PRO A 59 22.58 2.72 3.28
CA PRO A 59 22.48 4.17 3.07
C PRO A 59 23.43 4.65 1.96
N LYS A 60 22.88 5.35 0.95
CA LYS A 60 23.65 5.91 -0.18
C LYS A 60 24.03 7.37 0.01
N TYR A 61 23.22 8.12 0.75
CA TYR A 61 23.37 9.57 0.89
C TYR A 61 23.82 9.96 2.30
N GLY A 62 24.62 11.03 2.40
CA GLY A 62 25.10 11.60 3.66
C GLY A 62 24.10 12.52 4.37
N TYR A 63 22.80 12.43 4.06
CA TYR A 63 21.76 13.23 4.71
C TYR A 63 21.30 12.60 6.03
N PRO A 64 20.70 13.39 6.95
CA PRO A 64 20.01 12.83 8.11
C PRO A 64 19.00 11.78 7.67
N MET A 65 19.03 10.63 8.35
CA MET A 65 18.34 9.41 7.93
C MET A 65 17.69 8.72 9.11
N GLU A 66 16.55 8.09 8.85
CA GLU A 66 15.89 7.17 9.76
C GLU A 66 15.56 5.87 9.03
N TRP A 67 15.51 4.79 9.80
CA TRP A 67 15.08 3.49 9.29
C TRP A 67 13.58 3.47 9.10
N ASP A 68 13.17 3.21 7.88
CA ASP A 68 11.80 2.95 7.50
C ASP A 68 11.65 1.48 7.06
N ASN A 69 10.43 0.95 6.93
CA ASN A 69 10.23 -0.44 6.57
C ASN A 69 9.17 -0.65 5.49
N VAL A 70 9.41 -1.68 4.70
CA VAL A 70 8.47 -2.24 3.74
C VAL A 70 8.26 -3.73 4.01
N ALA A 71 7.09 -4.23 3.66
CA ALA A 71 6.86 -5.66 3.54
C ALA A 71 7.23 -6.06 2.11
N ALA A 72 8.32 -6.80 1.95
CA ALA A 72 8.78 -7.21 0.64
C ALA A 72 8.96 -8.73 0.59
N LEU A 73 8.49 -9.32 -0.50
CA LEU A 73 8.74 -10.71 -0.86
C LEU A 73 9.77 -10.70 -1.99
N GLN A 74 10.90 -11.37 -1.76
CA GLN A 74 11.86 -11.62 -2.84
C GLN A 74 11.30 -12.70 -3.77
N VAL A 75 11.18 -12.39 -5.05
CA VAL A 75 10.60 -13.27 -6.07
C VAL A 75 11.70 -13.72 -7.03
N SER A 76 11.96 -15.02 -7.05
CA SER A 76 12.83 -15.67 -8.03
C SER A 76 12.00 -16.48 -9.04
N THR A 77 11.26 -17.47 -8.55
CA THR A 77 10.28 -18.25 -9.32
C THR A 77 9.04 -18.49 -8.47
N PHE A 78 7.91 -18.77 -9.13
CA PHE A 78 6.69 -19.14 -8.41
C PHE A 78 6.86 -20.43 -7.60
N ASP A 79 7.60 -21.41 -8.12
CA ASP A 79 7.86 -22.68 -7.43
C ASP A 79 8.68 -22.48 -6.15
N SER A 80 9.71 -21.62 -6.19
CA SER A 80 10.49 -21.27 -4.99
C SER A 80 9.60 -20.64 -3.92
N TRP A 81 8.71 -19.74 -4.31
CA TRP A 81 7.72 -19.17 -3.39
C TRP A 81 6.82 -20.26 -2.81
N TRP A 82 6.21 -21.06 -3.68
CA TRP A 82 5.24 -22.09 -3.32
C TRP A 82 5.80 -23.18 -2.40
N THR A 83 7.05 -23.58 -2.62
CA THR A 83 7.66 -24.73 -1.92
C THR A 83 8.49 -24.32 -0.71
N ARG A 84 9.07 -23.11 -0.70
CA ARG A 84 10.06 -22.69 0.32
C ARG A 84 9.67 -21.48 1.15
N GLN A 85 8.84 -20.56 0.63
CA GLN A 85 8.55 -19.29 1.31
C GLN A 85 7.18 -19.24 1.99
N ILE A 86 6.29 -20.21 1.72
CA ILE A 86 4.96 -20.29 2.35
C ILE A 86 4.68 -21.65 2.98
N ASP A 87 3.86 -21.63 4.02
CA ASP A 87 3.50 -22.83 4.77
C ASP A 87 2.39 -23.67 4.07
N GLY A 88 2.04 -24.80 4.69
CA GLY A 88 0.93 -25.64 4.22
C GLY A 88 -0.43 -24.95 4.26
N LYS A 89 -0.65 -24.05 5.24
CA LYS A 89 -1.92 -23.35 5.43
C LYS A 89 -2.19 -22.36 4.31
N THR A 90 -1.21 -21.53 3.94
CA THR A 90 -1.30 -20.58 2.83
C THR A 90 -1.54 -21.30 1.51
N ARG A 91 -0.78 -22.38 1.23
CA ARG A 91 -1.03 -23.21 0.04
C ARG A 91 -2.44 -23.78 -0.01
N ASN A 92 -2.96 -24.23 1.14
CA ASN A 92 -4.32 -24.75 1.24
C ASN A 92 -5.38 -23.66 1.01
N MET A 93 -5.12 -22.41 1.40
CA MET A 93 -6.00 -21.28 1.09
C MET A 93 -6.03 -20.97 -0.40
N VAL A 94 -4.88 -20.99 -1.08
CA VAL A 94 -4.82 -20.81 -2.55
C VAL A 94 -5.57 -21.95 -3.26
N ARG A 95 -5.31 -23.21 -2.89
CA ARG A 95 -6.04 -24.37 -3.44
C ARG A 95 -7.52 -24.35 -3.12
N ARG A 96 -7.93 -23.78 -1.99
CA ARG A 96 -9.34 -23.64 -1.61
C ARG A 96 -10.08 -22.76 -2.62
N ALA A 97 -9.48 -21.65 -3.05
CA ALA A 97 -10.08 -20.77 -4.04
C ALA A 97 -10.35 -21.52 -5.34
N GLU A 98 -9.35 -22.22 -5.86
CA GLU A 98 -9.48 -23.05 -7.07
C GLU A 98 -10.56 -24.13 -6.91
N LYS A 99 -10.55 -24.90 -5.81
CA LYS A 99 -11.57 -25.93 -5.53
C LYS A 99 -12.99 -25.37 -5.39
N ARG A 100 -13.13 -24.10 -5.02
CA ARG A 100 -14.41 -23.39 -4.92
C ARG A 100 -14.83 -22.73 -6.24
N GLY A 101 -14.07 -22.95 -7.32
CA GLY A 101 -14.37 -22.43 -8.64
C GLY A 101 -13.91 -20.98 -8.85
N VAL A 102 -13.03 -20.46 -8.00
CA VAL A 102 -12.44 -19.13 -8.21
C VAL A 102 -11.33 -19.24 -9.25
N THR A 103 -11.44 -18.48 -10.34
CA THR A 103 -10.38 -18.33 -11.34
C THR A 103 -9.69 -16.99 -11.16
N VAL A 104 -8.37 -16.93 -11.41
CA VAL A 104 -7.58 -15.69 -11.35
C VAL A 104 -6.86 -15.49 -12.68
N ARG A 105 -6.86 -14.26 -13.17
CA ARG A 105 -6.20 -13.90 -14.43
C ARG A 105 -5.89 -12.41 -14.49
N GLU A 106 -4.86 -12.06 -15.25
CA GLU A 106 -4.62 -10.67 -15.64
C GLU A 106 -5.75 -10.19 -16.57
N VAL A 107 -6.14 -8.92 -16.42
CA VAL A 107 -7.25 -8.31 -17.14
C VAL A 107 -6.86 -6.91 -17.63
N PRO A 108 -7.39 -6.47 -18.79
CA PRO A 108 -7.16 -5.11 -19.25
C PRO A 108 -7.86 -4.09 -18.33
N PHE A 109 -7.35 -2.86 -18.33
CA PHE A 109 -8.05 -1.75 -17.69
C PHE A 109 -9.13 -1.21 -18.62
N ASP A 110 -10.31 -1.80 -18.57
CA ASP A 110 -11.49 -1.41 -19.35
C ASP A 110 -12.67 -1.00 -18.47
N GLU A 111 -13.77 -0.60 -19.11
CA GLU A 111 -14.98 -0.21 -18.40
C GLU A 111 -15.57 -1.35 -17.55
N ALA A 112 -15.43 -2.61 -17.99
CA ALA A 112 -15.93 -3.77 -17.26
C ALA A 112 -15.18 -3.95 -15.93
N LEU A 113 -13.85 -3.83 -15.95
CA LEU A 113 -13.04 -3.84 -14.74
C LEU A 113 -13.42 -2.70 -13.79
N VAL A 114 -13.58 -1.48 -14.30
CA VAL A 114 -13.92 -0.31 -13.47
C VAL A 114 -15.28 -0.48 -12.80
N ARG A 115 -16.28 -1.02 -13.52
CA ARG A 115 -17.59 -1.38 -12.95
C ARG A 115 -17.46 -2.48 -11.91
N GLY A 116 -16.63 -3.49 -12.14
CA GLY A 116 -16.35 -4.55 -11.18
C GLY A 116 -15.68 -4.03 -9.90
N ILE A 117 -14.67 -3.16 -10.02
CA ILE A 117 -14.00 -2.50 -8.89
C ILE A 117 -15.02 -1.69 -8.08
N LYS A 118 -15.88 -0.92 -8.76
CA LYS A 118 -16.96 -0.18 -8.10
C LYS A 118 -17.90 -1.11 -7.34
N ALA A 119 -18.32 -2.23 -7.93
CA ALA A 119 -19.19 -3.21 -7.26
C ALA A 119 -18.53 -3.79 -5.99
N ILE A 120 -17.23 -4.12 -6.05
CA ILE A 120 -16.46 -4.56 -4.88
C ILE A 120 -16.41 -3.45 -3.83
N TYR A 121 -16.16 -2.20 -4.22
CA TYR A 121 -16.11 -1.09 -3.29
C TYR A 121 -17.46 -0.77 -2.62
N ASP A 122 -18.55 -0.94 -3.37
CA ASP A 122 -19.92 -0.65 -2.93
C ASP A 122 -20.58 -1.78 -2.14
N GLU A 123 -19.91 -2.93 -1.96
CA GLU A 123 -20.47 -4.05 -1.20
C GLU A 123 -20.76 -3.68 0.26
N CYS A 124 -19.85 -2.94 0.92
CA CYS A 124 -20.01 -2.62 2.34
C CYS A 124 -19.47 -1.23 2.70
N PRO A 125 -20.25 -0.40 3.42
CA PRO A 125 -19.80 0.92 3.89
C PRO A 125 -18.72 0.84 4.97
N ILE A 126 -18.53 -0.33 5.59
CA ILE A 126 -17.56 -0.53 6.66
C ILE A 126 -16.68 -1.73 6.32
N ARG A 127 -15.37 -1.52 6.23
CA ARG A 127 -14.40 -2.60 6.04
C ARG A 127 -13.44 -2.62 7.22
N GLN A 128 -13.27 -3.81 7.82
CA GLN A 128 -12.39 -4.03 8.97
C GLN A 128 -12.66 -3.06 10.15
N GLY A 129 -13.94 -2.76 10.39
CA GLY A 129 -14.37 -1.88 11.49
C GLY A 129 -14.12 -0.38 11.25
N ARG A 130 -13.85 0.04 10.00
CA ARG A 130 -13.68 1.45 9.61
C ARG A 130 -14.59 1.81 8.45
N PRO A 131 -15.13 3.04 8.41
CA PRO A 131 -15.82 3.54 7.22
C PRO A 131 -14.92 3.39 6.00
N PHE A 132 -15.47 2.85 4.93
CA PHE A 132 -14.72 2.57 3.72
C PHE A 132 -14.71 3.79 2.80
N PRO A 133 -13.55 4.44 2.56
CA PRO A 133 -13.52 5.73 1.84
C PRO A 133 -13.96 5.65 0.37
N HIS A 134 -13.97 4.45 -0.22
CA HIS A 134 -14.34 4.25 -1.62
C HIS A 134 -15.81 3.84 -1.81
N TYR A 135 -16.58 3.70 -0.72
CA TYR A 135 -18.00 3.36 -0.79
C TYR A 135 -18.82 4.50 -1.42
N ARG A 136 -19.69 4.15 -2.37
CA ARG A 136 -20.61 5.04 -3.11
C ARG A 136 -19.95 6.15 -3.92
N LYS A 137 -18.67 6.03 -4.24
CA LYS A 137 -18.04 6.93 -5.23
C LYS A 137 -18.64 6.69 -6.62
N ASP A 138 -18.77 7.74 -7.42
CA ASP A 138 -19.23 7.63 -8.80
C ASP A 138 -18.20 6.89 -9.68
N LEU A 139 -18.66 6.38 -10.83
CA LEU A 139 -17.83 5.56 -11.71
C LEU A 139 -16.62 6.32 -12.26
N ASN A 140 -16.76 7.62 -12.56
CA ASN A 140 -15.65 8.43 -13.04
C ASN A 140 -14.58 8.62 -11.95
N THR A 141 -14.98 8.87 -10.71
CA THR A 141 -14.02 8.92 -9.59
C THR A 141 -13.29 7.58 -9.41
N ILE A 142 -13.98 6.44 -9.53
CA ILE A 142 -13.34 5.11 -9.47
C ILE A 142 -12.38 4.91 -10.64
N TYR A 143 -12.76 5.32 -11.85
CA TYR A 143 -11.89 5.31 -13.03
C TYR A 143 -10.62 6.11 -12.75
N GLN A 144 -10.72 7.39 -12.40
CA GLN A 144 -9.57 8.28 -12.21
C GLN A 144 -8.60 7.76 -11.15
N MET A 145 -9.12 7.26 -10.02
CA MET A 145 -8.29 6.70 -8.95
C MET A 145 -7.59 5.41 -9.38
N SER A 146 -8.29 4.56 -10.14
CA SER A 146 -7.75 3.29 -10.63
C SER A 146 -6.79 3.48 -11.80
N ALA A 147 -6.97 4.55 -12.59
CA ALA A 147 -6.16 4.93 -13.74
C ALA A 147 -4.81 5.59 -13.40
N THR A 148 -4.47 5.70 -12.12
CA THR A 148 -3.13 6.18 -11.71
C THR A 148 -2.04 5.19 -12.19
N PHE A 149 -0.96 5.67 -12.82
CA PHE A 149 0.15 4.82 -13.29
C PHE A 149 -0.24 3.66 -14.23
N LEU A 150 -1.20 3.85 -15.14
CA LEU A 150 -1.69 2.77 -16.01
C LEU A 150 -0.59 2.08 -16.81
N ASP A 151 0.33 2.84 -17.41
CA ASP A 151 1.41 2.30 -18.25
C ASP A 151 2.38 1.40 -17.47
N ALA A 152 2.40 1.55 -16.15
CA ALA A 152 3.23 0.78 -15.23
C ALA A 152 2.40 -0.17 -14.35
N SER A 153 1.11 -0.35 -14.62
CA SER A 153 0.22 -1.15 -13.79
C SER A 153 -0.26 -2.42 -14.46
N SER A 154 -0.33 -3.50 -13.68
CA SER A 154 -1.02 -4.75 -14.05
C SER A 154 -2.23 -4.95 -13.13
N PHE A 155 -3.36 -5.34 -13.73
CA PHE A 155 -4.58 -5.64 -13.01
C PHE A 155 -4.86 -7.13 -13.07
N ILE A 156 -5.07 -7.76 -11.93
CA ILE A 156 -5.42 -9.17 -11.84
C ILE A 156 -6.79 -9.26 -11.19
N GLY A 157 -7.73 -9.94 -11.85
CA GLY A 157 -9.07 -10.19 -11.34
C GLY A 157 -9.21 -11.60 -10.77
N ALA A 158 -10.00 -11.72 -9.72
CA ALA A 158 -10.52 -12.99 -9.20
C ALA A 158 -11.99 -13.09 -9.59
N PHE A 159 -12.36 -14.20 -10.22
CA PHE A 159 -13.68 -14.42 -10.79
C PHE A 159 -14.33 -15.66 -10.18
N TRP A 160 -15.64 -15.58 -9.96
CA TRP A 160 -16.47 -16.74 -9.62
C TRP A 160 -17.73 -16.66 -10.47
N GLU A 161 -18.04 -17.73 -11.22
CA GLU A 161 -19.10 -17.74 -12.23
C GLU A 161 -19.00 -16.54 -13.22
N GLU A 162 -17.78 -16.27 -13.73
CA GLU A 162 -17.44 -15.13 -14.59
C GLU A 162 -17.66 -13.73 -13.97
N LYS A 163 -18.09 -13.62 -12.71
CA LYS A 163 -18.25 -12.34 -12.01
C LYS A 163 -16.98 -11.98 -11.26
N LEU A 164 -16.53 -10.74 -11.40
CA LEU A 164 -15.40 -10.22 -10.64
C LEU A 164 -15.75 -10.12 -9.15
N ILE A 165 -15.11 -10.96 -8.33
CA ILE A 165 -15.29 -11.00 -6.87
C ILE A 165 -14.10 -10.40 -6.11
N GLY A 166 -12.99 -10.13 -6.79
CA GLY A 166 -11.81 -9.50 -6.21
C GLY A 166 -10.85 -9.00 -7.28
N PHE A 167 -9.95 -8.12 -6.90
CA PHE A 167 -8.89 -7.63 -7.78
C PHE A 167 -7.65 -7.23 -7.01
N VAL A 168 -6.52 -7.22 -7.71
CA VAL A 168 -5.29 -6.58 -7.29
C VAL A 168 -4.78 -5.67 -8.41
N LYS A 169 -4.26 -4.51 -8.03
CA LYS A 169 -3.51 -3.61 -8.88
C LYS A 169 -2.07 -3.62 -8.40
N LEU A 170 -1.16 -4.05 -9.27
CA LEU A 170 0.28 -3.96 -9.08
C LEU A 170 0.80 -2.76 -9.86
N THR A 171 1.71 -1.99 -9.26
CA THR A 171 2.41 -0.89 -9.94
C THR A 171 3.91 -1.17 -9.92
N ILE A 172 4.51 -1.25 -11.10
CA ILE A 172 5.92 -1.55 -11.31
C ILE A 172 6.68 -0.24 -11.27
N ASN A 173 7.74 -0.15 -10.47
CA ASN A 173 8.56 1.06 -10.44
C ASN A 173 9.38 1.21 -11.74
N ARG A 174 9.80 2.44 -12.07
CA ARG A 174 10.55 2.74 -13.31
C ARG A 174 11.83 1.91 -13.45
N ALA A 175 12.55 1.69 -12.35
CA ALA A 175 13.77 0.89 -12.33
C ALA A 175 13.52 -0.63 -12.46
N ARG A 176 12.25 -1.08 -12.52
CA ARG A 176 11.83 -2.48 -12.57
C ARG A 176 12.42 -3.38 -11.49
N THR A 177 12.77 -2.80 -10.35
CA THR A 177 13.29 -3.53 -9.19
C THR A 177 12.18 -4.06 -8.29
N GLN A 178 10.96 -3.52 -8.38
CA GLN A 178 9.84 -3.97 -7.57
C GLN A 178 8.49 -3.72 -8.24
N ALA A 179 7.54 -4.62 -7.98
CA ALA A 179 6.12 -4.35 -8.12
C ALA A 179 5.51 -4.09 -6.75
N ALA A 180 4.79 -3.00 -6.59
CA ALA A 180 4.09 -2.67 -5.37
C ALA A 180 2.58 -2.96 -5.50
N VAL A 181 2.02 -3.63 -4.50
CA VAL A 181 0.58 -3.86 -4.35
C VAL A 181 -0.08 -2.54 -3.98
N MET A 182 -0.69 -1.87 -4.97
CA MET A 182 -1.39 -0.61 -4.77
C MET A 182 -2.76 -0.85 -4.15
N HIS A 183 -3.57 -1.72 -4.77
CA HIS A 183 -4.86 -2.14 -4.24
C HIS A 183 -4.93 -3.66 -4.25
N ILE A 184 -5.44 -4.26 -3.18
CA ILE A 184 -5.84 -5.67 -3.17
C ILE A 184 -7.10 -5.81 -2.32
N LEU A 185 -8.22 -6.13 -2.98
CA LEU A 185 -9.52 -6.23 -2.33
C LEU A 185 -10.35 -7.35 -2.94
N ALA A 186 -11.20 -7.94 -2.12
CA ALA A 186 -12.23 -8.86 -2.55
C ALA A 186 -13.54 -8.58 -1.81
N MET A 187 -14.62 -9.09 -2.38
CA MET A 187 -15.93 -9.10 -1.76
C MET A 187 -15.89 -9.92 -0.46
N ILE A 188 -16.47 -9.37 0.60
CA ILE A 188 -16.64 -9.98 1.92
C ILE A 188 -17.49 -11.24 1.80
N GLN A 189 -18.56 -11.23 0.99
CA GLN A 189 -19.45 -12.38 0.82
C GLN A 189 -18.75 -13.63 0.24
N HIS A 190 -17.61 -13.46 -0.45
CA HIS A 190 -16.81 -14.54 -1.03
C HIS A 190 -15.51 -14.80 -0.24
N ARG A 191 -15.38 -14.25 0.97
CA ARG A 191 -14.15 -14.35 1.76
C ARG A 191 -13.78 -15.79 2.14
N ASP A 192 -14.77 -16.64 2.35
CA ASP A 192 -14.62 -18.06 2.68
C ASP A 192 -13.95 -18.87 1.55
N MET A 193 -14.10 -18.41 0.30
CA MET A 193 -13.44 -18.95 -0.89
C MET A 193 -11.97 -18.51 -1.02
N ALA A 194 -11.46 -17.65 -0.13
CA ALA A 194 -10.07 -17.17 -0.14
C ALA A 194 -9.57 -16.45 -1.43
N PRO A 195 -10.37 -15.56 -2.07
CA PRO A 195 -9.98 -14.88 -3.32
C PRO A 195 -8.70 -14.04 -3.18
N VAL A 196 -8.47 -13.42 -2.02
CA VAL A 196 -7.26 -12.61 -1.76
C VAL A 196 -5.99 -13.46 -1.77
N ASN A 197 -6.05 -14.71 -1.30
CA ASN A 197 -4.90 -15.63 -1.38
C ASN A 197 -4.61 -16.02 -2.83
N ALA A 198 -5.64 -16.27 -3.63
CA ALA A 198 -5.48 -16.56 -5.06
C ALA A 198 -4.89 -15.35 -5.82
N LEU A 199 -5.38 -14.14 -5.56
CA LEU A 199 -4.84 -12.90 -6.12
C LEU A 199 -3.37 -12.70 -5.76
N MET A 200 -2.98 -13.01 -4.51
CA MET A 200 -1.59 -12.92 -4.07
C MET A 200 -0.70 -13.94 -4.79
N ALA A 201 -1.16 -15.18 -4.93
CA ALA A 201 -0.44 -16.21 -5.69
C ALA A 201 -0.21 -15.77 -7.14
N GLU A 202 -1.25 -15.24 -7.79
CA GLU A 202 -1.15 -14.74 -9.16
C GLU A 202 -0.25 -13.50 -9.26
N SER A 203 -0.21 -12.65 -8.24
CA SER A 203 0.72 -11.52 -8.16
C SER A 203 2.18 -12.00 -8.13
N VAL A 204 2.48 -13.08 -7.41
CA VAL A 204 3.81 -13.69 -7.40
C VAL A 204 4.15 -14.30 -8.76
N ARG A 205 3.21 -15.01 -9.41
CA ARG A 205 3.41 -15.50 -10.78
C ARG A 205 3.72 -14.38 -11.75
N CYS A 206 2.94 -13.29 -11.68
CA CYS A 206 3.11 -12.08 -12.48
C CYS A 206 4.51 -11.49 -12.31
N CYS A 207 5.01 -11.38 -11.06
CA CYS A 207 6.36 -10.88 -10.78
C CYS A 207 7.44 -11.82 -11.32
N ALA A 208 7.32 -13.12 -11.07
CA ALA A 208 8.28 -14.13 -11.53
C ALA A 208 8.38 -14.16 -13.06
N ALA A 209 7.25 -14.15 -13.76
CA ALA A 209 7.19 -14.15 -15.22
C ALA A 209 7.81 -12.89 -15.84
N ARG A 210 7.75 -11.75 -15.14
CA ARG A 210 8.29 -10.46 -15.59
C ARG A 210 9.73 -10.20 -15.11
N GLY A 211 10.33 -11.14 -14.39
CA GLY A 211 11.67 -11.00 -13.81
C GLY A 211 11.78 -9.88 -12.77
N LEU A 212 10.68 -9.58 -12.06
CA LEU A 212 10.66 -8.54 -11.01
C LEU A 212 11.14 -9.15 -9.70
N PRO A 213 12.26 -8.68 -9.11
CA PRO A 213 12.91 -9.37 -7.99
C PRO A 213 12.18 -9.16 -6.66
N TYR A 214 11.30 -8.16 -6.55
CA TYR A 214 10.53 -7.90 -5.34
C TYR A 214 9.05 -7.64 -5.62
N LEU A 215 8.20 -8.27 -4.84
CA LEU A 215 6.80 -7.88 -4.65
C LEU A 215 6.68 -7.16 -3.30
N VAL A 216 6.22 -5.92 -3.31
CA VAL A 216 6.12 -5.07 -2.12
C VAL A 216 4.66 -4.87 -1.75
N TYR A 217 4.30 -5.11 -0.49
CA TYR A 217 2.96 -4.86 0.01
C TYR A 217 2.94 -3.78 1.09
N SER A 218 3.20 -2.54 0.68
CA SER A 218 3.27 -1.36 1.56
C SER A 218 4.16 -1.60 2.80
N ARG A 219 3.97 -0.82 3.87
CA ARG A 219 4.76 -0.92 5.09
C ARG A 219 4.47 -2.21 5.86
N PHE A 220 5.50 -2.83 6.45
CA PHE A 220 5.31 -4.03 7.26
C PHE A 220 4.62 -3.69 8.59
N SER A 221 5.12 -2.67 9.28
CA SER A 221 4.49 -2.10 10.48
C SER A 221 4.10 -0.64 10.29
N TYR A 222 2.99 -0.26 10.93
CA TYR A 222 2.53 1.12 11.01
C TYR A 222 2.66 1.60 12.45
N GLY A 223 3.62 2.51 12.69
CA GLY A 223 3.91 3.02 14.03
C GLY A 223 4.28 1.91 15.02
N LYS A 224 3.73 1.99 16.23
CA LYS A 224 3.98 1.03 17.33
C LYS A 224 3.18 -0.27 17.19
N LYS A 225 2.30 -0.38 16.19
CA LYS A 225 1.52 -1.60 15.93
C LYS A 225 2.37 -2.62 15.17
N GLN A 226 2.95 -3.56 15.91
CA GLN A 226 3.75 -4.65 15.33
C GLN A 226 2.91 -5.87 14.91
N ARG A 227 1.73 -6.10 15.51
CA ARG A 227 0.91 -7.30 15.24
C ARG A 227 -0.51 -6.96 14.80
N GLY A 228 -1.01 -7.72 13.83
CA GLY A 228 -2.38 -7.65 13.34
C GLY A 228 -2.60 -8.55 12.13
N THR A 229 -3.87 -8.75 11.76
CA THR A 229 -4.28 -9.67 10.68
C THR A 229 -3.59 -9.43 9.34
N LEU A 230 -3.27 -8.17 9.03
CA LEU A 230 -2.54 -7.83 7.80
C LEU A 230 -1.05 -8.19 7.87
N ALA A 231 -0.41 -8.03 9.04
CA ALA A 231 0.99 -8.43 9.22
C ALA A 231 1.11 -9.95 9.15
N GLU A 232 0.22 -10.68 9.84
CA GLU A 232 0.14 -12.14 9.74
C GLU A 232 -0.13 -12.60 8.30
N PHE A 233 -1.03 -11.92 7.57
CA PHE A 233 -1.25 -12.23 6.16
C PHE A 233 0.03 -12.07 5.32
N LYS A 234 0.80 -11.01 5.55
CA LYS A 234 2.07 -10.76 4.86
C LYS A 234 3.09 -11.85 5.18
N GLU A 235 3.31 -12.13 6.46
CA GLU A 235 4.22 -13.18 6.93
C GLU A 235 3.85 -14.56 6.35
N ASN A 236 2.56 -14.92 6.40
CA ASN A 236 2.06 -16.20 5.87
C ASN A 236 2.26 -16.34 4.35
N ASN A 237 2.39 -15.24 3.61
CA ASN A 237 2.69 -15.23 2.18
C ASN A 237 4.19 -15.04 1.89
N GLY A 238 5.06 -15.11 2.90
CA GLY A 238 6.51 -15.00 2.74
C GLY A 238 7.05 -13.59 2.64
N PHE A 239 6.24 -12.56 2.93
CA PHE A 239 6.74 -11.20 2.99
C PHE A 239 7.56 -11.00 4.26
N GLU A 240 8.72 -10.40 4.10
CA GLU A 240 9.62 -10.06 5.19
C GLU A 240 9.63 -8.55 5.42
N ARG A 241 10.00 -8.17 6.65
CA ARG A 241 10.25 -6.78 6.99
C ARG A 241 11.66 -6.41 6.50
N ILE A 242 11.74 -5.55 5.50
CA ILE A 242 13.01 -4.97 5.05
C ILE A 242 13.09 -3.52 5.51
N GLU A 243 14.17 -3.18 6.20
CA GLU A 243 14.49 -1.80 6.57
C GLU A 243 15.12 -1.07 5.38
N LEU A 244 14.64 0.13 5.09
CA LEU A 244 15.10 1.00 4.03
C LEU A 244 15.42 2.39 4.59
N PRO A 245 16.52 3.02 4.14
CA PRO A 245 16.84 4.38 4.52
C PRO A 245 15.77 5.37 4.04
N ARG A 246 15.23 6.17 4.97
CA ARG A 246 14.44 7.37 4.68
C ARG A 246 15.23 8.60 5.09
N TYR A 247 15.40 9.52 4.16
CA TYR A 247 16.15 10.74 4.38
C TYR A 247 15.24 11.91 4.72
N TYR A 248 15.76 12.83 5.53
CA TYR A 248 15.12 14.09 5.87
C TYR A 248 16.10 15.23 5.73
N ILE A 249 15.84 16.11 4.76
CA ILE A 249 16.68 17.26 4.44
C ILE A 249 15.95 18.53 4.87
N PRO A 250 16.50 19.31 5.81
CA PRO A 250 15.93 20.60 6.17
C PRO A 250 16.10 21.59 5.01
N LEU A 251 14.99 22.19 4.60
CA LEU A 251 14.94 23.26 3.59
C LEU A 251 14.86 24.66 4.23
N SER A 252 14.46 24.73 5.51
CA SER A 252 14.34 25.97 6.28
C SER A 252 14.92 25.81 7.69
N THR A 253 15.14 26.94 8.38
CA THR A 253 15.51 26.92 9.81
C THR A 253 14.45 26.25 10.67
N CYS A 254 13.16 26.43 10.33
CA CYS A 254 12.06 25.73 11.00
C CYS A 254 12.19 24.21 10.82
N GLY A 255 12.49 23.74 9.60
CA GLY A 255 12.75 22.32 9.34
C GLY A 255 13.94 21.79 10.12
N GLN A 256 15.04 22.55 10.21
CA GLN A 256 16.21 22.16 10.97
C GLN A 256 15.91 22.00 12.47
N VAL A 257 15.15 22.92 13.05
CA VAL A 257 14.69 22.81 14.44
C VAL A 257 13.75 21.62 14.58
N ALA A 258 12.75 21.50 13.71
CA ALA A 258 11.76 20.42 13.75
C ALA A 258 12.39 19.03 13.71
N LEU A 259 13.43 18.82 12.89
CA LEU A 259 14.19 17.56 12.86
C LEU A 259 14.93 17.29 14.18
N ARG A 260 15.54 18.31 14.80
CA ARG A 260 16.26 18.15 16.07
C ARG A 260 15.34 17.76 17.23
N ILE A 261 14.10 18.24 17.23
CA ILE A 261 13.13 17.96 18.30
C ILE A 261 12.10 16.89 17.93
N GLY A 262 12.22 16.26 16.76
CA GLY A 262 11.37 15.14 16.33
C GLY A 262 9.97 15.52 15.83
N LEU A 263 9.68 16.79 15.55
CA LEU A 263 8.35 17.25 15.11
C LEU A 263 7.97 16.81 13.69
N HIS A 264 8.91 16.27 12.92
CA HIS A 264 8.62 15.64 11.64
C HIS A 264 7.88 14.31 11.80
N HIS A 265 7.90 13.70 12.99
CA HIS A 265 7.05 12.57 13.29
C HIS A 265 5.60 13.04 13.53
N GLY A 266 4.65 12.45 12.81
CA GLY A 266 3.22 12.75 13.01
C GLY A 266 2.79 12.56 14.46
N LEU A 267 1.75 13.29 14.90
CA LEU A 267 1.30 13.38 16.31
C LEU A 267 1.15 12.02 17.03
N SER A 268 0.80 10.96 16.30
CA SER A 268 0.67 9.60 16.85
C SER A 268 1.98 9.02 17.40
N HIS A 269 3.14 9.53 16.98
CA HIS A 269 4.44 9.08 17.47
C HIS A 269 4.61 9.36 18.97
N PHE A 270 4.17 10.55 19.41
CA PHE A 270 4.28 11.02 20.79
C PHE A 270 3.27 10.35 21.73
N ILE A 271 2.24 9.69 21.20
CA ILE A 271 1.21 9.02 22.00
C ILE A 271 1.65 7.57 22.29
N PRO A 272 1.63 7.09 23.54
CA PRO A 272 1.90 5.69 23.87
C PRO A 272 0.89 4.72 23.20
N GLU A 273 1.35 3.55 22.73
CA GLU A 273 0.50 2.58 22.03
C GLU A 273 -0.74 2.12 22.82
N PRO A 274 -0.70 1.91 24.16
CA PRO A 274 -1.90 1.54 24.91
C PRO A 274 -3.03 2.58 24.81
N VAL A 275 -2.66 3.86 24.76
CA VAL A 275 -3.60 4.98 24.60
C VAL A 275 -4.16 4.99 23.18
N VAL A 276 -3.29 4.84 22.17
CA VAL A 276 -3.71 4.75 20.76
C VAL A 276 -4.63 3.55 20.53
N ALA A 277 -4.34 2.40 21.14
CA ALA A 277 -5.16 1.20 21.08
C ALA A 277 -6.56 1.44 21.66
N LYS A 278 -6.64 2.04 22.86
CA LYS A 278 -7.93 2.37 23.50
C LYS A 278 -8.77 3.35 22.67
N ILE A 279 -8.16 4.40 22.12
CA ILE A 279 -8.84 5.35 21.22
C ILE A 279 -9.35 4.64 19.97
N ARG A 280 -8.56 3.71 19.41
CA ARG A 280 -8.94 2.93 18.23
C ARG A 280 -10.14 2.01 18.51
N ASP A 281 -10.22 1.44 19.71
CA ASP A 281 -11.32 0.55 20.10
C ASP A 281 -12.60 1.35 20.32
N ILE A 282 -12.55 2.47 21.05
CA ILE A 282 -13.66 3.42 21.18
C ILE A 282 -14.18 3.87 19.80
N ARG A 283 -13.26 4.22 18.90
CA ARG A 283 -13.61 4.64 17.53
C ARG A 283 -14.27 3.50 16.75
N ARG A 284 -13.81 2.26 16.90
CA ARG A 284 -14.41 1.09 16.24
C ARG A 284 -15.83 0.87 16.75
N GLU A 285 -16.04 0.92 18.05
CA GLU A 285 -17.35 0.79 18.69
C GLU A 285 -18.29 1.89 18.22
N TRP A 286 -17.85 3.15 18.22
CA TRP A 286 -18.63 4.28 17.73
C TRP A 286 -19.11 4.06 16.29
N HIS A 287 -18.20 3.68 15.38
CA HIS A 287 -18.59 3.42 13.99
C HIS A 287 -19.53 2.22 13.87
N SER A 288 -19.30 1.15 14.65
CA SER A 288 -20.20 0.00 14.65
C SER A 288 -21.60 0.34 15.17
N GLY A 289 -21.72 1.15 16.21
CA GLY A 289 -23.00 1.59 16.78
C GLY A 289 -23.73 2.60 15.91
N HIS A 290 -23.04 3.62 15.41
CA HIS A 290 -23.62 4.69 14.59
C HIS A 290 -24.16 4.18 13.24
N PHE A 291 -23.50 3.19 12.62
CA PHE A 291 -23.98 2.61 11.36
C PHE A 291 -25.04 1.53 11.56
N ARG A 292 -25.01 0.76 12.66
CA ARG A 292 -26.08 -0.20 12.99
C ARG A 292 -27.43 0.50 13.22
N PHE A 293 -27.40 1.77 13.61
CA PHE A 293 -28.58 2.62 13.75
C PHE A 293 -29.08 3.23 12.42
N ARG A 294 -28.24 3.27 11.37
CA ARG A 294 -28.54 3.95 10.10
C ARG A 294 -28.75 3.02 8.91
N ILE A 295 -28.20 1.82 8.94
CA ILE A 295 -28.30 0.83 7.88
C ILE A 295 -28.50 -0.50 8.59
N GLY A 296 -29.70 -1.07 8.43
CA GLY A 296 -30.06 -2.36 9.02
C GLY A 296 -28.94 -3.37 8.82
N THR A 297 -28.52 -3.98 9.94
CA THR A 297 -27.61 -5.12 10.08
C THR A 297 -26.89 -5.56 8.80
N CYS A 298 -25.67 -5.05 8.58
CA CYS A 298 -24.71 -5.74 7.72
C CYS A 298 -24.20 -6.96 8.51
N SER A 299 -24.51 -8.17 8.02
CA SER A 299 -24.24 -9.42 8.73
C SER A 299 -22.74 -9.65 8.94
N LYS A 300 -22.42 -10.33 10.04
CA LYS A 300 -21.05 -10.64 10.52
C LYS A 300 -20.30 -11.60 9.60
#